data_AF-A0A9P1NXD1-F1
#
_entry.id   AF-A0A9P1NXD1-F1
#
_cell.length_a   1.000
_cell.length_b   1.000
_cell.length_c   1.000
_cell.angle_alpha   90.00
_cell.angle_beta   90.00
_cell.angle_gamma   90.00
#
_symmetry.space_group_name_H-M   'P 1'
#
loop_
_entity.id
_entity.type
_entity.pdbx_description
1 polymer ?
#
loop_
_entity_poly.entity_id
_entity_poly.type
_entity_poly.pdbx_seq_one_letter_code
_entity_poly.pdbx_strand_id
1 'polypeptide(L)'
;MIAAWCHQQLLAPFSFEGCCNRTVFELWLEFILIPTLKPGQTLVLDNATFHKGGRIAELVEAAQCRLLYLPPYSPDLNKIEKCWSWLKARIRHCIEQFDSLHDAMDSVLKAAS
;
A
#
# COMPACT_ATOMS: atom_id res chain seq x y z
N MET A 1 2.60 -5.58 -5.58
CA MET A 1 1.70 -4.42 -5.41
C MET A 1 1.88 -3.84 -4.02
N ILE A 2 1.73 -2.54 -3.92
CA ILE A 2 1.67 -1.78 -2.67
C ILE A 2 0.67 -0.64 -2.85
N ALA A 3 -0.05 -0.28 -1.79
CA ALA A 3 -1.00 0.82 -1.78
C ALA A 3 -1.28 1.24 -0.33
N ALA A 4 -1.89 2.40 -0.15
CA ALA A 4 -2.48 2.83 1.11
C ALA A 4 -4.01 2.85 1.02
N TRP A 5 -4.68 2.82 2.18
CA TRP A 5 -6.14 2.90 2.26
C TRP A 5 -6.54 4.00 3.23
N CYS A 6 -7.35 4.94 2.76
CA CYS A 6 -7.84 6.06 3.56
C CYS A 6 -9.27 6.40 3.15
N HIS A 7 -10.18 6.61 4.12
CA HIS A 7 -11.56 7.03 3.86
C HIS A 7 -12.29 6.27 2.73
N GLN A 8 -12.17 4.94 2.72
CA GLN A 8 -12.77 4.06 1.70
C GLN A 8 -12.18 4.18 0.28
N GLN A 9 -11.00 4.78 0.16
CA GLN A 9 -10.30 4.97 -1.11
C GLN A 9 -8.92 4.32 -1.08
N LEU A 10 -8.54 3.72 -2.20
CA LEU A 10 -7.21 3.20 -2.45
C LEU A 10 -6.32 4.36 -2.89
N LEU A 11 -5.23 4.60 -2.19
CA LEU A 11 -4.28 5.67 -2.47
C LEU A 11 -2.95 5.08 -2.93
N ALA A 12 -2.30 5.77 -3.86
CA ALA A 12 -0.97 5.44 -4.35
C ALA A 12 -0.79 3.94 -4.74
N PRO A 13 -1.73 3.31 -5.49
CA PRO A 13 -1.53 1.94 -5.92
C PRO A 13 -0.32 1.85 -6.87
N PHE A 14 0.55 0.88 -6.61
CA PHE A 14 1.74 0.66 -7.42
C PHE A 14 2.04 -0.83 -7.59
N SER A 15 2.21 -1.25 -8.84
CA SER A 15 2.62 -2.60 -9.24
C SER A 15 4.12 -2.63 -9.50
N PHE A 16 4.78 -3.70 -9.11
CA PHE A 16 6.20 -3.93 -9.33
C PHE A 16 6.50 -5.42 -9.36
N GLU A 17 7.58 -5.80 -10.03
CA GLU A 17 8.06 -7.18 -10.09
C GLU A 17 8.89 -7.54 -8.87
N GLY A 18 8.74 -8.78 -8.39
CA GLY A 18 9.44 -9.30 -7.22
C GLY A 18 8.78 -9.02 -5.87
N CYS A 19 9.56 -9.15 -4.79
CA CYS A 19 9.06 -9.05 -3.42
C CYS A 19 9.11 -7.61 -2.90
N CYS A 20 8.10 -7.22 -2.11
CA CYS A 20 8.17 -5.97 -1.37
C CYS A 20 9.28 -6.06 -0.32
N ASN A 21 10.26 -5.16 -0.41
CA ASN A 21 11.34 -5.04 0.56
C ASN A 21 11.43 -3.57 1.02
N ARG A 22 12.39 -3.28 1.90
CA ARG A 22 12.57 -1.92 2.44
C ARG A 22 12.79 -0.88 1.35
N THR A 23 13.68 -1.16 0.39
CA THR A 23 14.02 -0.22 -0.68
C THR A 23 12.79 0.12 -1.52
N VAL A 24 12.00 -0.90 -1.92
CA VAL A 24 10.76 -0.68 -2.67
C VAL A 24 9.76 0.13 -1.85
N PHE A 25 9.62 -0.19 -0.56
CA PHE A 25 8.70 0.51 0.34
C PHE A 25 9.10 1.99 0.52
N GLU A 26 10.37 2.28 0.76
CA GLU A 26 10.87 3.65 0.96
C GLU A 26 10.72 4.49 -0.31
N LEU A 27 11.05 3.94 -1.48
CA LEU A 27 10.84 4.63 -2.76
C LEU A 27 9.36 4.90 -3.02
N TRP A 28 8.49 3.92 -2.78
CA TRP A 28 7.05 4.10 -2.92
C TRP A 28 6.51 5.15 -1.93
N LEU A 29 6.98 5.12 -0.69
CA LEU A 29 6.59 6.08 0.34
C LEU A 29 6.99 7.51 -0.06
N GLU A 30 8.25 7.71 -0.45
CA GLU A 30 8.82 9.01 -0.81
C GLU A 30 8.20 9.60 -2.09
N PHE A 31 8.12 8.80 -3.15
CA PHE A 31 7.76 9.32 -4.49
C PHE A 31 6.28 9.19 -4.84
N ILE A 32 5.52 8.31 -4.18
CA ILE A 32 4.15 7.99 -4.58
C ILE A 32 3.15 8.30 -3.45
N LEU A 33 3.39 7.80 -2.23
CA LEU A 33 2.43 8.00 -1.14
C LEU A 33 2.50 9.42 -0.56
N ILE A 34 3.66 9.87 -0.08
CA ILE A 34 3.82 11.16 0.61
C ILE A 34 3.24 12.35 -0.18
N PRO A 35 3.45 12.48 -1.50
CA PRO A 35 2.86 13.56 -2.29
C PRO A 35 1.33 13.62 -2.25
N THR A 36 0.67 12.51 -1.88
CA THR A 36 -0.80 12.44 -1.75
C THR A 36 -1.30 12.78 -0.34
N LEU A 37 -0.40 12.86 0.64
CA LEU A 37 -0.73 13.10 2.04
C LEU A 37 -0.86 14.60 2.36
N LYS A 38 -1.57 14.90 3.44
CA LYS A 38 -1.72 16.23 4.01
C LYS A 38 -1.03 16.31 5.38
N PRO A 39 -0.39 17.45 5.71
CA PRO A 39 0.15 17.68 7.05
C PRO A 39 -0.87 17.35 8.16
N GLY A 40 -0.39 16.69 9.22
CA GLY A 40 -1.21 16.24 10.35
C GLY A 40 -1.90 14.89 10.17
N GLN A 41 -1.84 14.25 8.99
CA GLN A 41 -2.30 12.89 8.82
C GLN A 41 -1.38 11.87 9.52
N THR A 42 -1.94 10.72 9.90
CA THR A 42 -1.19 9.62 10.53
C THR A 42 -1.07 8.46 9.54
N LEU A 43 0.17 8.12 9.19
CA LEU A 43 0.50 6.89 8.49
C LEU A 43 0.51 5.73 9.49
N VAL A 44 -0.35 4.73 9.24
CA VAL A 44 -0.43 3.52 10.05
C VAL A 44 0.19 2.37 9.28
N LEU A 45 1.25 1.76 9.82
CA LEU A 45 1.93 0.60 9.24
C LEU A 45 1.75 -0.64 10.12
N ASP A 46 1.75 -1.82 9.51
CA ASP A 46 1.83 -3.07 10.26
C ASP A 46 3.26 -3.32 10.79
N ASN A 47 3.49 -4.50 11.38
CA ASN A 47 4.78 -4.88 11.96
C ASN A 47 5.74 -5.59 10.99
N ALA A 48 5.51 -5.55 9.67
CA ALA A 48 6.44 -6.15 8.72
C ALA A 48 7.87 -5.64 8.96
N THR A 49 8.86 -6.54 8.85
CA THR A 49 10.25 -6.24 9.22
C THR A 49 10.83 -5.05 8.43
N PHE A 50 10.40 -4.89 7.19
CA PHE A 50 10.82 -3.78 6.32
C PHE A 50 10.15 -2.44 6.64
N HIS A 51 9.08 -2.41 7.45
CA HIS A 51 8.48 -1.16 7.94
C HIS A 51 9.25 -0.53 9.11
N LYS A 52 10.18 -1.27 9.74
CA LYS A 52 10.89 -0.80 10.94
C LYS A 52 12.24 -0.18 10.59
N GLY A 53 12.46 1.11 10.87
CA GLY A 53 13.75 1.80 10.65
C GLY A 53 13.93 2.35 9.23
N GLY A 54 15.19 2.53 8.80
CA GLY A 54 15.50 3.17 7.52
C GLY A 54 15.06 4.64 7.49
N ARG A 55 14.65 5.14 6.31
CA ARG A 55 14.25 6.54 6.12
C ARG A 55 12.77 6.80 6.40
N ILE A 56 11.99 5.78 6.79
CA ILE A 56 10.52 5.86 6.89
C ILE A 56 10.09 6.96 7.87
N ALA A 57 10.67 7.02 9.08
CA ALA A 57 10.30 8.00 10.08
C ALA A 57 10.65 9.43 9.62
N GLU A 58 11.85 9.62 9.07
CA GLU A 58 12.34 10.91 8.55
C GLU A 58 11.44 11.42 7.42
N LEU A 59 11.08 10.55 6.47
CA LEU A 59 10.20 10.88 5.35
C LEU A 59 8.80 11.31 5.83
N VAL A 60 8.22 10.59 6.79
CA VAL A 60 6.90 10.90 7.35
C VAL A 60 6.92 12.20 8.16
N GLU A 61 7.97 12.42 8.94
CA GLU A 61 8.15 13.65 9.73
C GLU A 61 8.38 14.87 8.83
N ALA A 62 9.19 14.74 7.77
CA ALA A 62 9.41 15.79 6.78
C ALA A 62 8.11 16.21 6.06
N ALA A 63 7.18 15.27 5.88
CA ALA A 63 5.84 15.52 5.36
C ALA A 63 4.86 16.09 6.42
N GLN A 64 5.35 16.42 7.62
CA GLN A 64 4.56 16.88 8.77
C GLN A 64 3.42 15.90 9.14
N CYS A 65 3.64 14.61 8.88
CA CYS A 65 2.73 13.53 9.19
C CYS A 65 3.21 12.79 10.45
N ARG A 66 2.34 11.94 11.01
CA ARG A 66 2.66 11.10 12.16
C ARG A 66 2.83 9.66 11.72
N LEU A 67 3.73 8.93 12.34
CA LEU A 67 3.92 7.49 12.10
C LEU A 67 3.40 6.70 13.29
N LEU A 68 2.56 5.70 13.02
CA LEU A 68 2.06 4.77 14.03
C LEU A 68 2.19 3.33 13.51
N TYR A 69 2.64 2.44 14.38
CA TYR A 69 2.69 1.02 14.10
C TYR A 69 1.53 0.32 14.81
N LEU A 70 0.87 -0.61 14.10
CA LEU A 70 -0.12 -1.47 14.72
C LEU A 70 0.52 -2.35 15.80
N PRO A 71 -0.25 -2.90 16.75
CA PRO A 71 0.26 -3.94 17.63
C PRO A 71 0.63 -5.21 16.84
N PRO A 72 1.58 -6.04 17.34
CA PRO A 72 1.89 -7.32 16.73
C PRO A 72 0.66 -8.22 16.58
N TYR A 73 0.63 -9.02 15.51
CA TYR A 73 -0.43 -10.01 15.23
C TYR A 73 -1.86 -9.45 15.24
N SER A 74 -2.04 -8.18 14.86
CA SER A 74 -3.35 -7.52 14.80
C SER A 74 -3.80 -7.23 13.35
N PRO A 75 -3.92 -8.26 12.47
CA PRO A 75 -4.32 -8.06 11.08
C PRO A 75 -5.76 -7.54 10.94
N ASP A 76 -6.61 -7.78 11.93
CA ASP A 76 -7.97 -7.27 12.03
C ASP A 76 -8.03 -5.72 12.11
N LEU A 77 -6.97 -5.10 12.65
CA LEU A 77 -6.83 -3.65 12.69
C LEU A 77 -6.29 -3.06 11.38
N ASN A 78 -5.75 -3.89 10.48
CA ASN A 78 -5.26 -3.44 9.19
C ASN A 78 -6.39 -3.33 8.17
N LYS A 79 -7.02 -2.15 8.10
CA LYS A 79 -8.23 -1.91 7.30
C LYS A 79 -8.07 -2.20 5.80
N ILE A 80 -6.86 -2.13 5.26
CA ILE A 80 -6.60 -2.40 3.85
C ILE A 80 -6.75 -3.88 3.49
N GLU A 81 -6.67 -4.82 4.45
CA GLU A 81 -6.77 -6.26 4.19
C GLU A 81 -8.10 -6.66 3.52
N LYS A 82 -9.19 -5.96 3.85
CA LYS A 82 -10.48 -6.16 3.19
C LYS A 82 -10.45 -5.72 1.73
N CYS A 83 -9.80 -4.59 1.45
CA CYS A 83 -9.59 -4.10 0.08
C CYS A 83 -8.72 -5.09 -0.72
N TRP A 84 -7.63 -5.59 -0.14
CA TRP A 84 -6.79 -6.61 -0.79
C TRP A 84 -7.53 -7.90 -1.09
N SER A 85 -8.38 -8.34 -0.16
CA SER A 85 -9.21 -9.53 -0.35
C SER A 85 -10.18 -9.36 -1.52
N TRP A 86 -10.82 -8.19 -1.62
CA TRP A 86 -11.70 -7.84 -2.73
C TRP A 86 -10.96 -7.74 -4.07
N LEU A 87 -9.80 -7.08 -4.11
CA LEU A 87 -8.97 -6.96 -5.31
C LEU A 87 -8.54 -8.34 -5.82
N LYS A 88 -8.02 -9.19 -4.93
CA LYS A 88 -7.59 -10.56 -5.27
C LYS A 88 -8.74 -11.40 -5.81
N ALA A 89 -9.94 -11.26 -5.26
CA ALA A 89 -11.12 -11.98 -5.74
C ALA A 89 -11.49 -11.56 -7.17
N ARG A 90 -11.46 -10.27 -7.49
CA ARG A 90 -11.75 -9.76 -8.84
C ARG A 90 -10.69 -10.19 -9.85
N ILE A 91 -9.41 -10.07 -9.50
CA ILE A 91 -8.31 -10.52 -10.35
C ILE A 91 -8.49 -11.99 -10.71
N ARG A 92 -8.79 -12.85 -9.72
CA ARG A 92 -9.03 -14.28 -9.96
C ARG A 92 -10.20 -14.54 -10.90
N HIS A 93 -11.23 -13.69 -10.89
CA HIS A 93 -12.40 -13.86 -11.75
C HIS A 93 -12.15 -13.43 -13.20
N CYS A 94 -11.26 -12.46 -13.43
CA CYS A 94 -10.99 -11.95 -14.77
C CYS A 94 -9.66 -12.40 -15.37
N ILE A 95 -8.82 -13.13 -14.63
CA ILE A 95 -7.46 -13.48 -15.07
C ILE A 95 -7.42 -14.21 -16.43
N GLU A 96 -8.43 -15.04 -16.73
CA GLU A 96 -8.52 -15.77 -18.01
C GLU A 96 -8.80 -14.84 -19.21
N GLN A 97 -9.15 -13.57 -18.97
CA GLN A 97 -9.42 -12.57 -19.99
C GLN A 97 -8.17 -11.78 -20.39
N PHE A 98 -7.03 -12.02 -19.74
CA PHE A 98 -5.78 -11.29 -19.96
C PHE A 98 -4.62 -12.25 -20.24
N ASP A 99 -3.67 -11.79 -21.04
CA ASP A 99 -2.47 -12.57 -21.38
C ASP A 99 -1.50 -12.72 -20.21
N SER A 100 -1.58 -11.81 -19.23
CA SER A 100 -0.72 -11.83 -18.05
C SER A 100 -1.46 -11.44 -16.77
N LEU A 101 -0.93 -11.91 -15.63
CA LEU A 101 -1.39 -11.50 -14.30
C LEU A 101 -1.23 -9.99 -14.10
N HIS A 102 -0.17 -9.40 -14.66
CA HIS A 102 0.09 -7.97 -14.56
C HIS A 102 -1.03 -7.15 -15.22
N ASP A 103 -1.46 -7.53 -16.42
CA ASP A 103 -2.53 -6.83 -17.14
C ASP A 103 -3.88 -6.94 -16.41
N ALA A 104 -4.19 -8.12 -15.86
CA ALA A 104 -5.37 -8.31 -15.02
C ALA A 104 -5.32 -7.43 -13.76
N MET A 105 -4.17 -7.35 -13.10
CA MET A 105 -3.98 -6.50 -11.92
C MET A 105 -4.16 -5.02 -12.26
N ASP A 106 -3.53 -4.53 -13.33
CA ASP A 106 -3.63 -3.14 -13.77
C ASP A 106 -5.06 -2.77 -14.16
N SER A 107 -5.77 -3.66 -14.85
CA SER A 107 -7.18 -3.46 -15.19
C SER A 107 -8.06 -3.35 -13.94
N VAL A 108 -7.86 -4.22 -12.94
CA VAL A 108 -8.64 -4.18 -11.70
C VAL A 108 -8.29 -2.96 -10.84
N LEU A 109 -7.00 -2.57 -10.77
CA LEU A 109 -6.57 -1.37 -10.05
C LEU A 109 -7.18 -0.10 -10.65
N LYS A 110 -7.21 0.02 -11.98
CA LYS A 110 -7.88 1.15 -12.66
C LYS A 110 -9.37 1.22 -12.34
N ALA A 111 -10.04 0.09 -12.15
CA ALA A 111 -11.46 0.03 -11.79
C ALA A 111 -11.72 0.31 -10.29
N ALA A 112 -10.69 0.25 -9.45
CA ALA A 112 -10.76 0.46 -8.00
C ALA A 112 -10.36 1.88 -7.56
N SER A 113 -9.80 2.65 -8.49
CA SER A 113 -9.33 4.04 -8.32
C SER A 113 -10.43 5.02 -8.72
#